data_AF-A0A239JKI2-F1
#
_entry.id   AF-A0A239JKI2-F1
#
_cell.length_a   1.000
_cell.length_b   1.000
_cell.length_c   1.000
_cell.angle_alpha   90.00
_cell.angle_beta   90.00
_cell.angle_gamma   90.00
#
_symmetry.space_group_name_H-M   'P 1'
#
loop_
_entity.id
_entity.type
_entity.pdbx_description
1 polymer ?
#
loop_
_entity_poly.entity_id
_entity_poly.type
_entity_poly.pdbx_seq_one_letter_code
_entity_poly.pdbx_strand_id
1 'polypeptide(L)'
;MDRRLRGWVLLSTDHSGQADHAWPMKEAHVRLPAPTTEPAISIDIRLTPGYYLDLDGISSPYIADLLHRCPSVFDIKLVMTADLDRIEQAHPAIAHLGAMETGTLLSGRVLVQEGARIEAGAMVSGPVLVCAGAVISAGALVRDHSVIGPGCHIGFGAEITRSLLVGDIFMKHPSFIGDSVIGRRVNMGAFCSTTGLRCDRGPVTEPAIDEITVNLDGRRIGTGQTKFGAVIGDEVALPAGTFLTPGTLIGSGTVVYPRGHIGGFLPSGSRVR
;
A
#
# COMPACT_ATOMS: atom_id res chain seq x y z
N MET A 1 -46.82 8.98 -41.39
CA MET A 1 -46.86 7.78 -40.53
C MET A 1 -46.61 8.27 -39.10
N ASP A 2 -47.65 8.78 -38.43
CA ASP A 2 -48.56 8.06 -37.49
C ASP A 2 -47.85 7.88 -36.12
N ARG A 3 -48.33 8.24 -34.92
CA ARG A 3 -49.52 8.90 -34.31
C ARG A 3 -49.26 8.77 -32.78
N ARG A 4 -49.46 9.70 -31.83
CA ARG A 4 -50.71 10.23 -31.20
C ARG A 4 -50.31 11.07 -29.96
N LEU A 5 -50.79 12.32 -29.83
CA LEU A 5 -51.83 12.85 -28.88
C LEU A 5 -51.31 13.19 -27.46
N ARG A 6 -51.21 14.47 -27.05
CA ARG A 6 -52.26 15.40 -26.51
C ARG A 6 -52.86 14.91 -25.17
N GLY A 7 -53.04 15.69 -24.11
CA GLY A 7 -53.18 17.15 -23.98
C GLY A 7 -53.24 17.65 -22.53
N TRP A 8 -53.65 18.92 -22.40
CA TRP A 8 -53.44 19.86 -21.30
C TRP A 8 -54.58 19.92 -20.26
N VAL A 9 -54.20 20.29 -19.02
CA VAL A 9 -54.77 21.28 -18.06
C VAL A 9 -56.30 21.54 -18.03
N LEU A 10 -56.88 21.52 -16.82
CA LEU A 10 -57.68 22.65 -16.27
C LEU A 10 -58.05 22.48 -14.78
N LEU A 11 -57.76 23.54 -14.03
CA LEU A 11 -58.29 23.87 -12.70
C LEU A 11 -59.72 24.43 -12.84
N SER A 12 -60.61 24.08 -11.92
CA SER A 12 -61.64 25.00 -11.44
C SER A 12 -62.11 24.62 -10.03
N THR A 13 -62.35 25.66 -9.23
CA THR A 13 -62.84 25.66 -7.84
C THR A 13 -64.34 25.99 -7.82
N ASP A 14 -65.11 25.34 -6.94
CA ASP A 14 -66.30 25.89 -6.28
C ASP A 14 -66.64 25.05 -5.02
N HIS A 15 -67.09 25.73 -3.97
CA HIS A 15 -67.37 25.31 -2.60
C HIS A 15 -68.79 24.76 -2.39
N SER A 16 -68.95 23.82 -1.45
CA SER A 16 -69.97 23.86 -0.36
C SER A 16 -70.05 22.52 0.39
N GLY A 17 -70.19 22.57 1.72
CA GLY A 17 -70.79 21.48 2.51
C GLY A 17 -69.90 20.76 3.54
N GLN A 18 -70.05 21.16 4.81
CA GLN A 18 -69.93 20.37 6.06
C GLN A 18 -70.55 18.94 5.94
N ALA A 19 -70.22 17.89 6.69
CA ALA A 19 -69.48 17.69 7.94
C ALA A 19 -69.08 16.19 8.11
N ASP A 20 -68.14 15.96 9.03
CA ASP A 20 -67.99 14.84 9.97
C ASP A 20 -67.92 13.38 9.48
N HIS A 21 -66.73 12.77 9.63
CA HIS A 21 -66.56 11.62 10.52
C HIS A 21 -65.07 11.41 10.85
N ALA A 22 -64.73 11.60 12.13
CA ALA A 22 -63.40 11.41 12.68
C ALA A 22 -63.06 9.92 12.87
N TRP A 23 -61.85 9.51 12.48
CA TRP A 23 -61.24 8.23 12.83
C TRP A 23 -60.04 8.47 13.77
N PRO A 24 -59.90 7.78 14.91
CA PRO A 24 -58.84 8.08 15.86
C PRO A 24 -57.50 7.51 15.36
N MET A 25 -56.55 8.40 15.06
CA MET A 25 -55.15 8.05 14.87
C MET A 25 -54.54 7.71 16.24
N LYS A 26 -54.31 6.42 16.51
CA LYS A 26 -53.42 6.01 17.62
C LYS A 26 -51.98 6.22 17.16
N GLU A 27 -51.27 7.15 17.80
CA GLU A 27 -49.83 7.29 17.64
C GLU A 27 -49.13 6.02 18.12
N ALA A 28 -48.68 5.20 17.17
CA ALA A 28 -47.76 4.10 17.46
C ALA A 28 -46.35 4.68 17.59
N HIS A 29 -45.90 4.92 18.82
CA HIS A 29 -44.50 5.21 19.09
C HIS A 29 -43.65 3.98 18.76
N VAL A 30 -43.09 3.95 17.55
CA VAL A 30 -42.04 3.00 17.18
C VAL A 30 -40.78 3.40 17.96
N ARG A 31 -40.49 2.68 19.05
CA ARG A 31 -39.17 2.75 19.69
C ARG A 31 -38.16 2.12 18.73
N LEU A 32 -37.33 2.94 18.11
CA LEU A 32 -36.13 2.46 17.43
C LEU A 32 -35.23 1.79 18.48
N PRO A 33 -34.74 0.58 18.23
CA PRO A 33 -33.80 -0.07 19.14
C PRO A 33 -32.56 0.82 19.30
N ALA A 34 -32.09 0.95 20.54
CA ALA A 34 -30.83 1.65 20.82
C ALA A 34 -29.71 1.02 19.96
N PRO A 35 -28.78 1.83 19.41
CA PRO A 35 -27.67 1.30 18.64
C PRO A 35 -26.88 0.34 19.53
N THR A 36 -26.96 -0.95 19.20
CA THR A 36 -26.05 -1.94 19.74
C THR A 36 -24.67 -1.60 19.18
N THR A 37 -23.80 -1.05 20.02
CA THR A 37 -22.38 -0.93 19.73
C THR A 37 -21.83 -2.35 19.59
N GLU A 38 -21.73 -2.84 18.34
CA GLU A 38 -20.88 -3.98 18.03
C GLU A 38 -19.48 -3.66 18.56
N PRO A 39 -18.81 -4.59 19.27
CA PRO A 39 -17.45 -4.34 19.71
C PRO A 39 -16.59 -4.12 18.47
N ALA A 40 -15.85 -3.02 18.43
CA ALA A 40 -14.88 -2.75 17.38
C ALA A 40 -14.02 -3.99 17.20
N ILE A 41 -14.03 -4.57 15.99
CA ILE A 41 -13.19 -5.73 15.67
C ILE A 41 -11.75 -5.26 15.83
N SER A 42 -11.12 -5.64 16.95
CA SER A 42 -9.72 -5.33 17.19
C SER A 42 -8.90 -6.07 16.16
N ILE A 43 -8.21 -5.34 15.30
CA ILE A 43 -7.22 -5.92 14.40
C ILE A 43 -6.12 -6.57 15.22
N ASP A 44 -5.59 -7.70 14.75
CA ASP A 44 -4.42 -8.32 15.37
C ASP A 44 -3.24 -7.35 15.28
N ILE A 45 -2.61 -7.04 16.41
CA ILE A 45 -1.51 -6.07 16.47
C ILE A 45 -0.38 -6.43 15.49
N ARG A 46 -0.15 -7.73 15.23
CA ARG A 46 0.87 -8.23 14.29
C ARG A 46 0.56 -7.94 12.83
N LEU A 47 -0.62 -7.41 12.53
CA LEU A 47 -0.99 -6.93 11.20
C LEU A 47 -0.93 -5.40 11.10
N THR A 48 -0.72 -4.68 12.19
CA THR A 48 -0.66 -3.22 12.17
C THR A 48 0.71 -2.73 11.69
N PRO A 49 0.79 -1.57 11.02
CA PRO A 49 2.08 -0.98 10.64
C PRO A 49 3.03 -0.78 11.82
N GLY A 50 2.50 -0.34 12.97
CA GLY A 50 3.28 -0.06 14.18
C GLY A 50 3.95 -1.28 14.82
N TYR A 51 3.58 -2.51 14.42
CA TYR A 51 4.30 -3.72 14.85
C TYR A 51 5.65 -3.90 14.13
N TYR A 52 5.75 -3.41 12.89
CA TYR A 52 6.92 -3.57 12.04
C TYR A 52 7.78 -2.30 11.97
N LEU A 53 7.14 -1.14 12.07
CA LEU A 53 7.71 0.17 11.80
C LEU A 53 7.63 1.03 13.05
N ASP A 54 8.73 1.67 13.44
CA ASP A 54 8.67 2.76 14.42
C ASP A 54 8.14 4.02 13.71
N LEU A 55 6.83 4.25 13.90
CA LEU A 55 6.06 5.31 13.23
C LEU A 55 6.47 6.71 13.67
N ASP A 56 6.91 6.88 14.92
CA ASP A 56 7.35 8.16 15.47
C ASP A 56 8.70 8.59 14.88
N GLY A 57 9.51 7.62 14.44
CA GLY A 57 10.80 7.86 13.82
C GLY A 57 10.76 8.17 12.31
N ILE A 58 9.57 8.29 11.69
CA ILE A 58 9.44 8.51 10.24
C ILE A 58 9.57 10.01 9.92
N SER A 59 10.63 10.39 9.22
CA SER A 59 10.93 11.78 8.89
C SER A 59 10.14 12.33 7.70
N SER A 60 9.65 11.48 6.79
CA SER A 60 8.86 11.89 5.63
C SER A 60 7.40 12.14 6.03
N PRO A 61 6.87 13.37 5.90
CA PRO A 61 5.47 13.66 6.26
C PRO A 61 4.47 12.84 5.44
N TYR A 62 4.78 12.59 4.16
CA TYR A 62 3.95 11.75 3.29
C TYR A 62 3.88 10.31 3.80
N ILE A 63 5.02 9.69 4.11
CA ILE A 63 5.06 8.30 4.57
C ILE A 63 4.39 8.18 5.94
N ALA A 64 4.61 9.15 6.84
CA ALA A 64 3.95 9.18 8.14
C ALA A 64 2.42 9.25 7.97
N ASP A 65 1.89 10.18 7.18
CA ASP A 65 0.45 10.30 6.91
C ASP A 65 -0.13 9.01 6.28
N LEU A 66 0.53 8.47 5.26
CA LEU A 66 0.15 7.24 4.59
C LEU A 66 -0.03 6.09 5.59
N LEU A 67 0.94 5.89 6.49
CA LEU A 67 0.91 4.79 7.45
C LEU A 67 -0.16 4.99 8.54
N HIS A 68 -0.42 6.23 8.98
CA HIS A 68 -1.49 6.52 9.93
C HIS A 68 -2.89 6.23 9.35
N ARG A 69 -3.06 6.33 8.04
CA ARG A 69 -4.31 5.99 7.34
C ARG A 69 -4.51 4.48 7.11
N CYS A 70 -3.52 3.65 7.44
CA CYS A 70 -3.56 2.21 7.19
C CYS A 70 -3.76 1.42 8.50
N PRO A 71 -4.97 0.87 8.75
CA PRO A 71 -5.20 0.00 9.90
C PRO A 71 -4.30 -1.26 9.88
N SER A 72 -4.08 -1.81 8.69
CA SER A 72 -3.27 -3.00 8.43
C SER A 72 -2.12 -2.70 7.49
N VAL A 73 -1.04 -3.48 7.58
CA VAL A 73 0.04 -3.51 6.57
C VAL A 73 -0.45 -3.92 5.19
N PHE A 74 -1.59 -4.62 5.09
CA PHE A 74 -2.21 -4.99 3.82
C PHE A 74 -2.85 -3.80 3.10
N ASP A 75 -3.24 -2.75 3.83
CA ASP A 75 -3.88 -1.56 3.27
C ASP A 75 -2.86 -0.63 2.59
N ILE A 76 -1.60 -0.67 3.04
CA ILE A 76 -0.53 0.26 2.62
C ILE A 76 -0.42 0.35 1.11
N LYS A 77 -0.37 -0.78 0.41
CA LYS A 77 -0.20 -0.79 -1.04
C LYS A 77 -1.38 -0.11 -1.74
N LEU A 78 -2.60 -0.43 -1.34
CA LEU A 78 -3.82 0.12 -1.93
C LEU A 78 -3.88 1.64 -1.73
N VAL A 79 -3.67 2.10 -0.50
CA VAL A 79 -3.69 3.53 -0.17
C VAL A 79 -2.57 4.26 -0.91
N MET A 80 -1.35 3.72 -0.90
CA MET A 80 -0.20 4.29 -1.61
C MET A 80 -0.46 4.39 -3.12
N THR A 81 -1.02 3.36 -3.75
CA THR A 81 -1.32 3.39 -5.19
C THR A 81 -2.31 4.52 -5.52
N ALA A 82 -3.39 4.63 -4.74
CA ALA A 82 -4.42 5.64 -4.93
C ALA A 82 -3.93 7.07 -4.66
N ASP A 83 -2.95 7.24 -3.76
CA ASP A 83 -2.28 8.51 -3.51
C ASP A 83 -1.35 8.88 -4.67
N LEU A 84 -0.52 7.94 -5.15
CA LEU A 84 0.46 8.19 -6.21
C LEU A 84 -0.19 8.58 -7.55
N ASP A 85 -1.37 8.01 -7.85
CA ASP A 85 -2.18 8.41 -9.00
C ASP A 85 -2.60 9.89 -8.95
N ARG A 86 -2.75 10.45 -7.75
CA ARG A 86 -3.28 11.80 -7.50
C ARG A 86 -2.35 12.65 -6.63
N ILE A 87 -1.05 12.35 -6.63
CA ILE A 87 -0.11 12.87 -5.62
C ILE A 87 -0.03 14.40 -5.56
N GLU A 88 -0.18 15.10 -6.69
CA GLU A 88 -0.21 16.57 -6.74
C GLU A 88 -1.45 17.15 -6.03
N GLN A 89 -2.57 16.44 -6.05
CA GLN A 89 -3.82 16.82 -5.37
C GLN A 89 -3.82 16.38 -3.91
N ALA A 90 -3.31 15.17 -3.64
CA ALA A 90 -3.25 14.61 -2.30
C ALA A 90 -2.18 15.30 -1.43
N HIS A 91 -1.06 15.71 -2.03
CA HIS A 91 0.08 16.29 -1.33
C HIS A 91 0.72 17.45 -2.12
N PRO A 92 0.04 18.60 -2.25
CA PRO A 92 0.52 19.75 -3.04
C PRO A 92 1.82 20.38 -2.50
N ALA A 93 2.18 20.07 -1.25
CA ALA A 93 3.41 20.53 -0.60
C ALA A 93 4.66 19.72 -1.01
N ILE A 94 4.52 18.60 -1.74
CA ILE A 94 5.68 17.84 -2.22
C ILE A 94 6.38 18.66 -3.32
N ALA A 95 7.49 19.28 -2.96
CA ALA A 95 8.30 20.05 -3.89
C ALA A 95 9.14 19.12 -4.79
N HIS A 96 9.17 19.41 -6.09
CA HIS A 96 10.01 18.72 -7.07
C HIS A 96 11.36 19.45 -7.17
N LEU A 97 12.28 19.10 -6.28
CA LEU A 97 13.54 19.83 -6.06
C LEU A 97 14.78 18.92 -6.13
N GLY A 98 14.61 17.64 -6.44
CA GLY A 98 15.72 16.71 -6.58
C GLY A 98 16.48 16.84 -7.90
N ALA A 99 17.69 16.31 -7.92
CA ALA A 99 18.56 16.33 -9.09
C ALA A 99 18.33 15.11 -9.99
N MET A 100 18.26 15.32 -11.30
CA MET A 100 18.23 14.25 -12.29
C MET A 100 19.38 14.49 -13.26
N GLU A 101 20.28 13.53 -13.39
CA GLU A 101 21.44 13.66 -14.27
C GLU A 101 21.04 13.53 -15.75
N THR A 102 21.84 14.11 -16.65
CA THR A 102 21.62 13.90 -18.09
C THR A 102 21.87 12.44 -18.44
N GLY A 103 20.86 11.77 -19.02
CA GLY A 103 20.91 10.35 -19.35
C GLY A 103 20.00 9.44 -18.51
N THR A 104 19.21 9.99 -17.58
CA THR A 104 18.13 9.24 -16.90
C THR A 104 17.02 8.85 -17.88
N LEU A 105 16.48 7.63 -17.74
CA LEU A 105 15.36 7.13 -18.55
C LEU A 105 14.07 7.20 -17.73
N LEU A 106 13.28 8.25 -17.94
CA LEU A 106 12.05 8.50 -17.18
C LEU A 106 10.81 8.34 -18.06
N SER A 107 9.79 7.67 -17.54
CA SER A 107 8.47 7.55 -18.16
C SER A 107 7.37 7.72 -17.12
N GLY A 108 6.27 8.40 -17.45
CA GLY A 108 5.20 8.66 -16.49
C GLY A 108 5.59 9.67 -15.41
N ARG A 109 4.78 9.76 -14.35
CA ARG A 109 4.95 10.77 -13.30
C ARG A 109 6.06 10.36 -12.30
N VAL A 110 7.11 11.16 -12.18
CA VAL A 110 8.20 10.92 -11.22
C VAL A 110 8.44 12.18 -10.40
N LEU A 111 8.15 12.13 -9.10
CA LEU A 111 8.41 13.24 -8.18
C LEU A 111 9.71 12.98 -7.44
N VAL A 112 10.61 13.96 -7.47
CA VAL A 112 11.93 13.86 -6.85
C VAL A 112 12.07 15.00 -5.84
N GLN A 113 12.15 14.64 -4.57
CA GLN A 113 12.27 15.61 -3.46
C GLN A 113 13.69 16.15 -3.32
N GLU A 114 13.83 17.22 -2.55
CA GLU A 114 15.10 17.90 -2.29
C GLU A 114 16.21 16.95 -1.81
N GLY A 115 17.42 17.12 -2.34
CA GLY A 115 18.59 16.31 -2.00
C GLY A 115 18.55 14.88 -2.55
N ALA A 116 17.43 14.42 -3.10
CA ALA A 116 17.37 13.15 -3.78
C ALA A 116 18.00 13.26 -5.18
N ARG A 117 18.59 12.17 -5.67
CA ARG A 117 19.21 12.12 -6.99
C ARG A 117 18.85 10.86 -7.78
N ILE A 118 18.71 11.05 -9.08
CA ILE A 118 18.61 9.98 -10.07
C ILE A 118 19.82 10.09 -10.99
N GLU A 119 20.70 9.09 -10.93
CA GLU A 119 21.96 9.06 -11.67
C GLU A 119 21.75 8.65 -13.14
N ALA A 120 22.65 9.07 -14.02
CA ALA A 120 22.58 8.77 -15.44
C ALA A 120 22.51 7.26 -15.70
N GLY A 121 21.61 6.83 -16.59
CA GLY A 121 21.39 5.41 -16.88
C GLY A 121 20.47 4.68 -15.90
N ALA A 122 19.97 5.32 -14.84
CA ALA A 122 18.84 4.80 -14.07
C ALA A 122 17.54 4.86 -14.89
N MET A 123 16.65 3.89 -14.68
CA MET A 123 15.33 3.84 -15.31
C MET A 123 14.23 3.95 -14.27
N VAL A 124 13.34 4.93 -14.43
CA VAL A 124 12.20 5.15 -13.54
C VAL A 124 10.90 5.27 -14.32
N SER A 125 9.97 4.36 -14.04
CA SER A 125 8.63 4.32 -14.63
C SER A 125 7.58 4.66 -13.58
N GLY A 126 6.95 5.82 -13.72
CA GLY A 126 5.95 6.38 -12.80
C GLY A 126 4.58 5.68 -12.82
N PRO A 127 3.71 5.98 -11.84
CA PRO A 127 3.90 7.02 -10.81
C PRO A 127 4.88 6.60 -9.71
N VAL A 128 5.88 7.42 -9.41
CA VAL A 128 6.91 7.15 -8.38
C VAL A 128 7.20 8.41 -7.57
N LEU A 129 7.35 8.26 -6.25
CA LEU A 129 7.88 9.28 -5.36
C LEU A 129 9.27 8.89 -4.87
N VAL A 130 10.25 9.75 -5.12
CA VAL A 130 11.63 9.64 -4.63
C VAL A 130 11.82 10.68 -3.55
N CYS A 131 11.89 10.23 -2.29
CA CYS A 131 11.94 11.09 -1.12
C CYS A 131 13.33 11.68 -0.87
N ALA A 132 13.38 12.69 0.01
CA ALA A 132 14.55 13.50 0.26
C ALA A 132 15.83 12.68 0.56
N GLY A 133 16.93 13.04 -0.10
CA GLY A 133 18.22 12.36 0.08
C GLY A 133 18.31 10.93 -0.48
N ALA A 134 17.25 10.38 -1.09
CA ALA A 134 17.30 9.07 -1.72
C ALA A 134 18.16 9.09 -3.00
N VAL A 135 18.75 7.94 -3.31
CA VAL A 135 19.63 7.75 -4.45
C VAL A 135 19.12 6.60 -5.30
N ILE A 136 18.83 6.90 -6.56
CA ILE A 136 18.63 5.88 -7.59
C ILE A 136 19.87 5.88 -8.48
N SER A 137 20.70 4.85 -8.33
CA SER A 137 22.00 4.78 -8.99
C SER A 137 21.88 4.33 -10.43
N ALA A 138 22.94 4.56 -11.22
CA ALA A 138 23.03 4.10 -12.59
C ALA A 138 22.69 2.59 -12.72
N GLY A 139 21.81 2.24 -13.67
CA GLY A 139 21.39 0.86 -13.92
C GLY A 139 20.38 0.29 -12.91
N ALA A 140 19.87 1.09 -11.96
CA ALA A 140 18.70 0.71 -11.16
C ALA A 140 17.40 0.85 -11.97
N LEU A 141 16.40 0.04 -11.63
CA LEU A 141 15.05 0.10 -12.20
C LEU A 141 14.02 0.32 -11.09
N VAL A 142 13.36 1.48 -11.09
CA VAL A 142 12.22 1.75 -10.20
C VAL A 142 10.96 1.87 -11.04
N ARG A 143 9.95 1.08 -10.73
CA ARG A 143 8.71 0.98 -11.49
C ARG A 143 7.53 1.56 -10.70
N ASP A 144 6.41 1.55 -11.39
CA ASP A 144 5.16 2.17 -11.02
C ASP A 144 4.73 1.87 -9.58
N HIS A 145 4.06 2.85 -9.01
CA HIS A 145 3.49 2.87 -7.67
C HIS A 145 4.51 2.56 -6.57
N SER A 146 5.73 3.07 -6.70
CA SER A 146 6.77 2.88 -5.69
C SER A 146 7.09 4.20 -4.97
N VAL A 147 7.36 4.09 -3.67
CA VAL A 147 7.84 5.19 -2.84
C VAL A 147 9.23 4.80 -2.33
N ILE A 148 10.24 5.57 -2.73
CA ILE A 148 11.62 5.40 -2.29
C ILE A 148 11.87 6.40 -1.16
N GLY A 149 11.81 5.93 0.08
CA GLY A 149 11.88 6.77 1.27
C GLY A 149 13.22 7.46 1.50
N PRO A 150 13.30 8.39 2.47
CA PRO A 150 14.48 9.22 2.69
C PRO A 150 15.74 8.40 2.92
N GLY A 151 16.88 8.83 2.37
CA GLY A 151 18.17 8.17 2.57
C GLY A 151 18.32 6.77 1.95
N CYS A 152 17.29 6.24 1.26
CA CYS A 152 17.41 4.96 0.56
C CYS A 152 18.44 5.03 -0.57
N HIS A 153 19.17 3.94 -0.78
CA HIS A 153 20.14 3.80 -1.85
C HIS A 153 19.84 2.56 -2.69
N ILE A 154 19.37 2.79 -3.92
CA ILE A 154 19.01 1.76 -4.88
C ILE A 154 20.16 1.66 -5.89
N GLY A 155 20.86 0.53 -5.87
CA GLY A 155 22.08 0.32 -6.64
C GLY A 155 21.85 -0.35 -7.99
N PHE A 156 22.95 -0.57 -8.71
CA PHE A 156 22.96 -1.19 -10.03
C PHE A 156 22.23 -2.55 -10.03
N GLY A 157 21.31 -2.73 -10.98
CA GLY A 157 20.55 -3.97 -11.18
C GLY A 157 19.47 -4.25 -10.14
N ALA A 158 19.25 -3.36 -9.17
CA ALA A 158 18.11 -3.44 -8.26
C ALA A 158 16.81 -3.05 -8.98
N GLU A 159 15.75 -3.83 -8.80
CA GLU A 159 14.41 -3.56 -9.33
C GLU A 159 13.38 -3.41 -8.20
N ILE A 160 12.56 -2.35 -8.26
CA ILE A 160 11.50 -2.07 -7.29
C ILE A 160 10.18 -1.79 -8.02
N THR A 161 9.06 -2.33 -7.55
CA THR A 161 7.72 -2.05 -8.09
C THR A 161 6.63 -2.15 -7.02
N ARG A 162 5.61 -1.28 -7.07
CA ARG A 162 4.44 -1.31 -6.18
C ARG A 162 4.79 -1.46 -4.69
N SER A 163 5.86 -0.81 -4.24
CA SER A 163 6.43 -1.03 -2.91
C SER A 163 6.74 0.27 -2.17
N LEU A 164 6.59 0.22 -0.85
CA LEU A 164 6.97 1.29 0.08
C LEU A 164 8.31 0.94 0.73
N LEU A 165 9.33 1.76 0.48
CA LEU A 165 10.59 1.75 1.21
C LEU A 165 10.56 2.92 2.19
N VAL A 166 10.56 2.65 3.50
CA VAL A 166 10.28 3.68 4.53
C VAL A 166 11.46 4.66 4.70
N GLY A 167 12.71 4.18 4.73
CA GLY A 167 13.88 5.06 4.80
C GLY A 167 15.19 4.37 5.18
N ASP A 168 16.33 4.96 4.84
CA ASP A 168 17.67 4.46 5.17
C ASP A 168 17.93 3.00 4.73
N ILE A 169 17.35 2.59 3.61
CA ILE A 169 17.48 1.22 3.08
C ILE A 169 18.68 1.14 2.14
N PHE A 170 19.47 0.09 2.27
CA PHE A 170 20.54 -0.22 1.32
C PHE A 170 20.19 -1.43 0.47
N MET A 171 19.97 -1.20 -0.82
CA MET A 171 19.75 -2.22 -1.85
C MET A 171 20.75 -1.98 -2.99
N LYS A 172 22.04 -2.13 -2.67
CA LYS A 172 23.17 -1.69 -3.51
C LYS A 172 23.55 -2.67 -4.64
N HIS A 173 22.91 -3.83 -4.68
CA HIS A 173 23.24 -4.93 -5.58
C HIS A 173 21.99 -5.43 -6.29
N PRO A 174 22.12 -6.22 -7.37
CA PRO A 174 20.98 -6.80 -8.05
C PRO A 174 20.06 -7.54 -7.08
N SER A 175 18.80 -7.15 -7.03
CA SER A 175 17.77 -7.66 -6.11
C SER A 175 16.41 -7.21 -6.61
N PHE A 176 15.33 -7.83 -6.14
CA PHE A 176 13.96 -7.51 -6.56
C PHE A 176 13.04 -7.23 -5.36
N ILE A 177 12.35 -6.09 -5.38
CA ILE A 177 11.30 -5.76 -4.41
C ILE A 177 10.00 -5.48 -5.16
N GLY A 178 8.95 -6.24 -4.85
CA GLY A 178 7.67 -6.17 -5.51
C GLY A 178 6.52 -6.30 -4.51
N ASP A 179 5.52 -5.43 -4.61
CA ASP A 179 4.30 -5.50 -3.80
C ASP A 179 4.58 -5.58 -2.28
N SER A 180 5.56 -4.83 -1.79
CA SER A 180 6.14 -5.00 -0.44
C SER A 180 6.25 -3.71 0.36
N VAL A 181 6.40 -3.86 1.68
CA VAL A 181 6.67 -2.78 2.64
C VAL A 181 7.98 -3.07 3.35
N ILE A 182 8.93 -2.15 3.29
CA ILE A 182 10.28 -2.32 3.83
C ILE A 182 10.56 -1.20 4.83
N GLY A 183 10.83 -1.58 6.07
CA GLY A 183 11.11 -0.68 7.18
C GLY A 183 12.45 0.01 7.09
N ARG A 184 12.76 0.80 8.12
CA ARG A 184 13.96 1.63 8.15
C ARG A 184 15.22 0.85 8.46
N ARG A 185 16.36 1.35 7.99
CA ARG A 185 17.69 0.78 8.27
C ARG A 185 17.80 -0.69 7.85
N VAL A 186 17.05 -1.08 6.82
CA VAL A 186 17.11 -2.44 6.27
C VAL A 186 18.26 -2.55 5.27
N ASN A 187 19.03 -3.63 5.38
CA ASN A 187 20.04 -3.98 4.39
C ASN A 187 19.58 -5.18 3.56
N MET A 188 19.42 -4.98 2.25
CA MET A 188 19.12 -6.02 1.27
C MET A 188 20.41 -6.53 0.66
N GLY A 189 20.80 -7.75 1.00
CA GLY A 189 21.94 -8.44 0.39
C GLY A 189 21.74 -8.69 -1.10
N ALA A 190 22.82 -8.97 -1.82
CA ALA A 190 22.76 -9.28 -3.25
C ALA A 190 21.83 -10.48 -3.53
N PHE A 191 21.12 -10.44 -4.66
CA PHE A 191 20.20 -11.47 -5.12
C PHE A 191 19.08 -11.80 -4.13
N CYS A 192 18.68 -10.84 -3.30
CA CYS A 192 17.45 -10.97 -2.50
C CYS A 192 16.21 -10.71 -3.37
N SER A 193 15.10 -11.35 -3.03
CA SER A 193 13.84 -11.14 -3.73
C SER A 193 12.62 -11.24 -2.82
N THR A 194 11.69 -10.29 -2.94
CA THR A 194 10.33 -10.42 -2.41
C THR A 194 9.40 -10.84 -3.55
N THR A 195 8.92 -12.08 -3.52
CA THR A 195 8.02 -12.56 -4.57
C THR A 195 6.57 -12.25 -4.21
N GLY A 196 5.83 -11.59 -5.11
CA GLY A 196 4.44 -11.20 -4.86
C GLY A 196 3.40 -12.21 -5.33
N LEU A 197 3.76 -13.11 -6.26
CA LEU A 197 2.84 -14.05 -6.89
C LEU A 197 2.97 -15.45 -6.30
N ARG A 198 1.84 -16.08 -5.98
CA ARG A 198 1.81 -17.44 -5.48
C ARG A 198 1.90 -18.46 -6.61
N CYS A 199 2.84 -19.39 -6.49
CA CYS A 199 3.11 -20.44 -7.49
C CYS A 199 2.99 -21.86 -6.89
N ASP A 200 2.20 -22.04 -5.83
CA ASP A 200 2.03 -23.31 -5.10
C ASP A 200 1.01 -24.27 -5.76
N ARG A 201 0.26 -23.78 -6.75
CA ARG A 201 -0.73 -24.54 -7.52
C ARG A 201 -0.76 -24.12 -8.97
N GLY A 202 -1.14 -25.03 -9.85
CA GLY A 202 -1.26 -24.77 -11.29
C GLY A 202 -2.71 -24.53 -11.75
N PRO A 203 -2.91 -24.01 -12.97
CA PRO A 203 -1.98 -23.15 -13.70
C PRO A 203 -1.94 -21.75 -13.07
N VAL A 204 -0.75 -21.13 -13.04
CA VAL A 204 -0.62 -19.71 -12.69
C VAL A 204 -1.14 -18.88 -13.86
N THR A 205 -2.12 -18.00 -13.61
CA THR A 205 -2.71 -17.13 -14.63
C THR A 205 -2.24 -15.70 -14.49
N GLU A 206 -2.19 -14.97 -15.62
CA GLU A 206 -2.10 -13.51 -15.63
C GLU A 206 -3.34 -12.94 -16.34
N PRO A 207 -4.15 -12.09 -15.69
CA PRO A 207 -3.98 -11.60 -14.32
C PRO A 207 -4.11 -12.71 -13.26
N ALA A 208 -3.36 -12.57 -12.17
CA ALA A 208 -3.45 -13.45 -11.00
C ALA A 208 -4.84 -13.34 -10.36
N ILE A 209 -5.49 -14.47 -10.14
CA ILE A 209 -6.86 -14.56 -9.57
C ILE A 209 -6.87 -15.00 -8.10
N ASP A 210 -5.77 -15.56 -7.63
CA ASP A 210 -5.67 -16.16 -6.31
C ASP A 210 -5.21 -15.15 -5.28
N GLU A 211 -6.00 -15.00 -4.23
CA GLU A 211 -5.63 -14.16 -3.10
C GLU A 211 -4.39 -14.71 -2.35
N ILE A 212 -3.46 -13.83 -2.03
CA ILE A 212 -2.37 -14.12 -1.09
C ILE A 212 -2.95 -14.13 0.32
N THR A 213 -2.57 -15.14 1.09
CA THR A 213 -3.01 -15.29 2.49
C THR A 213 -1.80 -15.49 3.38
N VAL A 214 -1.87 -14.96 4.61
CA VAL A 214 -0.88 -15.19 5.65
C VAL A 214 -1.45 -16.14 6.70
N ASN A 215 -0.59 -16.94 7.34
CA ASN A 215 -1.00 -17.79 8.45
C ASN A 215 -0.45 -17.22 9.76
N LEU A 216 -1.34 -16.85 10.69
CA LEU A 216 -0.99 -16.43 12.05
C LEU A 216 -1.70 -17.34 13.05
N ASP A 217 -0.95 -18.00 13.93
CA ASP A 217 -1.47 -18.92 14.95
C ASP A 217 -2.48 -19.95 14.40
N GLY A 218 -2.18 -20.52 13.22
CA GLY A 218 -3.04 -21.49 12.55
C GLY A 218 -4.28 -20.89 11.85
N ARG A 219 -4.49 -19.57 11.95
CA ARG A 219 -5.56 -18.86 11.25
C ARG A 219 -5.04 -18.33 9.92
N ARG A 220 -5.75 -18.66 8.84
CA ARG A 220 -5.52 -18.09 7.51
C ARG A 220 -6.20 -16.72 7.42
N ILE A 221 -5.42 -15.71 7.06
CA ILE A 221 -5.84 -14.31 6.98
C ILE A 221 -5.62 -13.82 5.55
N GLY A 222 -6.65 -13.23 4.95
CA GLY A 222 -6.59 -12.66 3.60
C GLY A 222 -5.85 -11.33 3.57
N THR A 223 -5.10 -11.10 2.49
CA THR A 223 -4.43 -9.80 2.22
C THR A 223 -5.30 -8.87 1.37
N GLY A 224 -6.41 -9.38 0.82
CA GLY A 224 -7.26 -8.70 -0.16
C GLY A 224 -6.63 -8.56 -1.55
N GLN A 225 -5.47 -9.19 -1.79
CA GLN A 225 -4.63 -8.93 -2.95
C GLN A 225 -4.18 -10.23 -3.61
N THR A 226 -4.12 -10.25 -4.95
CA THR A 226 -3.61 -11.41 -5.71
C THR A 226 -2.09 -11.37 -5.91
N LYS A 227 -1.47 -10.22 -5.62
CA LYS A 227 -0.02 -10.03 -5.54
C LYS A 227 0.34 -9.29 -4.26
N PHE A 228 1.13 -9.92 -3.40
CA PHE A 228 1.61 -9.32 -2.14
C PHE A 228 2.93 -9.98 -1.75
N GLY A 229 4.00 -9.19 -1.68
CA GLY A 229 5.35 -9.66 -1.44
C GLY A 229 5.61 -9.91 0.04
N ALA A 230 6.22 -8.94 0.71
CA ALA A 230 6.58 -9.06 2.11
C ALA A 230 6.41 -7.74 2.88
N VAL A 231 6.30 -7.88 4.21
CA VAL A 231 6.49 -6.78 5.15
C VAL A 231 7.77 -7.08 5.92
N ILE A 232 8.75 -6.19 5.83
CA ILE A 232 10.03 -6.30 6.53
C ILE A 232 10.11 -5.15 7.51
N GLY A 233 10.22 -5.43 8.81
CA GLY A 233 10.30 -4.43 9.85
C GLY A 233 11.64 -3.70 9.91
N ASP A 234 11.69 -2.67 10.74
CA ASP A 234 12.88 -1.85 10.98
C ASP A 234 14.08 -2.72 11.43
N GLU A 235 15.28 -2.35 11.02
CA GLU A 235 16.57 -2.94 11.44
C GLU A 235 16.76 -4.43 11.10
N VAL A 236 16.08 -4.91 10.05
CA VAL A 236 16.30 -6.24 9.51
C VAL A 236 17.42 -6.22 8.46
N ALA A 237 18.29 -7.21 8.48
CA ALA A 237 19.24 -7.47 7.40
C ALA A 237 18.90 -8.79 6.71
N LEU A 238 18.69 -8.75 5.40
CA LEU A 238 18.57 -9.95 4.58
C LEU A 238 19.95 -10.33 4.00
N PRO A 239 20.48 -11.51 4.31
CA PRO A 239 21.69 -12.03 3.67
C PRO A 239 21.51 -12.22 2.17
N ALA A 240 22.62 -12.20 1.43
CA ALA A 240 22.59 -12.44 0.00
C ALA A 240 21.95 -13.81 -0.35
N GLY A 241 21.15 -13.83 -1.42
CA GLY A 241 20.43 -15.02 -1.89
C GLY A 241 19.19 -15.39 -1.07
N THR A 242 18.64 -14.47 -0.28
CA THR A 242 17.41 -14.69 0.49
C THR A 242 16.16 -14.43 -0.37
N PHE A 243 15.31 -15.43 -0.52
CA PHE A 243 14.04 -15.37 -1.23
C PHE A 243 12.87 -15.42 -0.25
N LEU A 244 12.05 -14.36 -0.24
CA LEU A 244 10.84 -14.30 0.57
C LEU A 244 9.64 -14.79 -0.25
N THR A 245 8.88 -15.73 0.32
CA THR A 245 7.61 -16.19 -0.26
C THR A 245 6.54 -15.08 -0.18
N PRO A 246 5.50 -15.10 -1.03
CA PRO A 246 4.41 -14.13 -0.93
C PRO A 246 3.73 -14.17 0.45
N GLY A 247 3.41 -13.01 1.00
CA GLY A 247 2.82 -12.89 2.34
C GLY A 247 3.80 -13.09 3.50
N THR A 248 5.11 -12.96 3.28
CA THR A 248 6.09 -13.07 4.37
C THR A 248 6.07 -11.82 5.24
N LEU A 249 5.99 -12.00 6.55
CA LEU A 249 5.93 -10.93 7.54
C LEU A 249 7.11 -11.08 8.51
N ILE A 250 8.03 -10.11 8.53
CA ILE A 250 9.25 -10.14 9.34
C ILE A 250 9.23 -8.98 10.33
N GLY A 251 9.07 -9.27 11.62
CA GLY A 251 9.06 -8.25 12.68
C GLY A 251 10.40 -7.53 12.82
N SER A 252 10.35 -6.33 13.40
CA SER A 252 11.50 -5.46 13.59
C SER A 252 12.63 -6.13 14.40
N GLY A 253 13.88 -5.78 14.09
CA GLY A 253 15.08 -6.30 14.75
C GLY A 253 15.32 -7.80 14.55
N THR A 254 14.61 -8.46 13.62
CA THR A 254 14.83 -9.87 13.31
C THR A 254 16.16 -10.06 12.60
N VAL A 255 16.95 -11.02 13.07
CA VAL A 255 18.24 -11.40 12.46
C VAL A 255 18.05 -12.65 11.60
N VAL A 256 18.30 -12.50 10.31
CA VAL A 256 18.25 -13.59 9.34
C VAL A 256 19.68 -14.05 9.03
N TYR A 257 19.95 -15.35 9.19
CA TYR A 257 21.21 -15.97 8.78
C TYR A 257 21.11 -16.42 7.31
N PRO A 258 22.24 -16.59 6.60
CA PRO A 258 22.24 -16.97 5.18
C PRO A 258 21.34 -18.19 4.91
N ARG A 259 20.31 -17.99 4.10
CA ARG A 259 19.25 -18.97 3.86
C ARG A 259 18.60 -18.74 2.50
N GLY A 260 18.20 -19.83 1.84
CA GLY A 260 17.56 -19.76 0.53
C GLY A 260 16.15 -19.19 0.60
N HIS A 261 15.21 -19.91 1.23
CA HIS A 261 13.80 -19.51 1.26
C HIS A 261 13.31 -19.25 2.69
N ILE A 262 12.55 -18.16 2.85
CA ILE A 262 11.91 -17.74 4.10
C ILE A 262 10.44 -17.40 3.81
N GLY A 263 9.55 -17.80 4.71
CA GLY A 263 8.12 -17.58 4.55
C GLY A 263 7.37 -17.57 5.87
N GLY A 264 6.14 -17.05 5.83
CA GLY A 264 5.25 -16.95 6.99
C GLY A 264 5.56 -15.74 7.87
N PHE A 265 5.21 -15.86 9.15
CA PHE A 265 5.38 -14.79 10.14
C PHE A 265 6.58 -15.06 11.05
N LEU A 266 7.48 -14.09 11.13
CA LEU A 266 8.63 -14.06 12.02
C LEU A 266 8.42 -12.95 13.06
N PRO A 267 8.28 -13.27 14.36
CA PRO A 267 8.10 -12.26 15.40
C PRO A 267 9.27 -11.28 15.50
N SER A 268 9.04 -10.08 16.04
CA SER A 268 10.10 -9.10 16.25
C SER A 268 11.20 -9.64 17.16
N GLY A 269 12.46 -9.30 16.87
CA GLY A 269 13.64 -9.79 17.59
C GLY A 269 13.97 -11.27 17.37
N SER A 270 13.35 -11.93 16.38
CA SER A 270 13.62 -13.33 16.08
C SER A 270 15.05 -13.55 15.57
N ARG A 271 15.54 -14.80 15.71
CA ARG A 271 16.79 -15.26 15.09
C ARG A 271 16.48 -16.44 14.19
N VAL A 272 16.54 -16.24 12.88
CA VAL A 272 16.21 -17.25 11.88
C VAL A 272 17.50 -17.88 11.36
N ARG A 273 17.81 -19.08 11.86
CA ARG A 273 18.98 -19.88 11.50
C ARG A 273 18.67 -20.85 10.37
#